data_AF-A0A9D6LZZ4-F1
#
_entry.id   AF-A0A9D6LZZ4-F1
#
_cell.length_a   1.000
_cell.length_b   1.000
_cell.length_c   1.000
_cell.angle_alpha   90.00
_cell.angle_beta   90.00
_cell.angle_gamma   90.00
#
_symmetry.space_group_name_H-M   'P 1'
#
loop_
_entity.id
_entity.type
_entity.pdbx_description
1 polymer ?
#
loop_
_entity_poly.entity_id
_entity_poly.type
_entity_poly.pdbx_seq_one_letter_code
_entity_poly.pdbx_strand_id
1 'polypeptide(L)'
;MKDAVGGITTLQALDFLARDAQTETIVLISKPPSPNVAAKIFDAARRTNKNIVVDFIGYESENADDGNLHFAKTCDHAARLAVSYLGVAPGAISAVSKEIGKRAARLEQELAMMLVDSRVPRASNAPQAAPAQKYLRGLYSGGTLAYEAQFYLRDYLGAIFSNAPLAANSHDLYRKPAQKLLSSNLSKEHAIIDLGAEEFMVGRLHPMIDNDLRIRRLKQEADDPTVALILLDVVLGDGAHPDPARELAPAISDAIARAAKAGRDLQVVAVVIGTENDPQNYESQVKQLYQAGANLYATHETALQMIGMMLGSSSESKVPSPESKVAPEIGHWTQDIELEKFAPVDSMTLSKPFAAINVGIESFYDSLRAQNASAIHVDWKPPAGGNEKLMAILERLKG
;
A
#
# COMPACT_ATOMS: atom_id res chain seq x y z
N MET A 1 11.77 -2.25 -8.19
CA MET A 1 13.19 -2.59 -7.88
C MET A 1 14.11 -1.96 -8.93
N LYS A 2 15.30 -1.45 -8.55
CA LYS A 2 16.21 -0.71 -9.45
C LYS A 2 17.27 -1.64 -10.06
N ASP A 3 17.70 -1.35 -11.30
CA ASP A 3 18.77 -2.10 -12.00
C ASP A 3 20.06 -2.19 -11.18
N ALA A 4 20.46 -1.10 -10.52
CA ALA A 4 21.67 -1.04 -9.71
C ALA A 4 21.70 -2.05 -8.54
N VAL A 5 20.55 -2.51 -8.07
CA VAL A 5 20.44 -3.52 -7.00
C VAL A 5 20.29 -4.94 -7.57
N GLY A 6 19.90 -5.07 -8.85
CA GLY A 6 19.81 -6.35 -9.55
C GLY A 6 18.73 -7.33 -9.07
N GLY A 7 17.96 -6.97 -8.02
CA GLY A 7 16.95 -7.87 -7.42
C GLY A 7 17.56 -9.03 -6.63
N ILE A 8 18.83 -8.92 -6.21
CA ILE A 8 19.61 -10.01 -5.59
C ILE A 8 18.86 -10.68 -4.43
N THR A 9 18.34 -9.90 -3.48
CA THR A 9 17.62 -10.45 -2.32
C THR A 9 16.30 -11.13 -2.71
N THR A 10 15.61 -10.66 -3.75
CA THR A 10 14.41 -11.33 -4.27
C THR A 10 14.77 -12.68 -4.88
N LEU A 11 15.87 -12.76 -5.64
CA LEU A 11 16.36 -14.02 -6.21
C LEU A 11 16.80 -15.01 -5.13
N GLN A 12 17.48 -14.54 -4.08
CA GLN A 12 17.83 -15.34 -2.91
C GLN A 12 16.58 -15.86 -2.18
N ALA A 13 15.57 -15.01 -2.00
CA ALA A 13 14.30 -15.40 -1.37
C ALA A 13 13.55 -16.44 -2.21
N LEU A 14 13.52 -16.29 -3.54
CA LEU A 14 12.92 -17.28 -4.44
C LEU A 14 13.64 -18.62 -4.38
N ASP A 15 14.97 -18.66 -4.45
CA ASP A 15 15.74 -19.89 -4.30
C ASP A 15 15.47 -20.57 -2.95
N PHE A 16 15.46 -19.78 -1.88
CA PHE A 16 15.22 -20.27 -0.54
C PHE A 16 13.80 -20.84 -0.38
N LEU A 17 12.77 -20.07 -0.76
CA LEU A 17 11.38 -20.49 -0.69
C LEU A 17 11.08 -21.65 -1.63
N ALA A 18 11.75 -21.77 -2.78
CA ALA A 18 11.58 -22.91 -3.68
C ALA A 18 12.01 -24.24 -3.04
N ARG A 19 13.04 -24.21 -2.18
CA ARG A 19 13.57 -25.39 -1.47
C ARG A 19 12.82 -25.73 -0.19
N ASP A 20 12.04 -24.81 0.36
CA ASP A 20 11.26 -25.05 1.58
C ASP A 20 10.02 -25.93 1.31
N ALA A 21 9.91 -27.09 1.94
CA ALA A 21 8.78 -27.99 1.72
C ALA A 21 7.43 -27.47 2.25
N GLN A 22 7.44 -26.52 3.20
CA GLN A 22 6.21 -25.98 3.79
C GLN A 22 5.58 -24.86 2.95
N THR A 23 6.36 -24.21 2.09
CA THR A 23 5.85 -23.18 1.19
C THR A 23 5.15 -23.82 -0.02
N GLU A 24 3.85 -23.62 -0.17
CA GLU A 24 3.09 -24.12 -1.33
C GLU A 24 2.94 -23.09 -2.46
N THR A 25 2.72 -21.83 -2.10
CA THR A 25 2.52 -20.70 -3.01
C THR A 25 3.39 -19.53 -2.56
N ILE A 26 3.96 -18.78 -3.51
CA ILE A 26 4.79 -17.59 -3.25
C ILE A 26 4.10 -16.37 -3.84
N VAL A 27 4.06 -15.26 -3.10
CA VAL A 27 3.56 -13.98 -3.60
C VAL A 27 4.73 -13.01 -3.79
N LEU A 28 4.92 -12.52 -5.00
CA LEU A 28 5.88 -11.48 -5.36
C LEU A 28 5.17 -10.14 -5.47
N ILE A 29 5.28 -9.31 -4.42
CA ILE A 29 4.65 -7.99 -4.37
C ILE A 29 5.68 -6.86 -4.34
N SER A 30 5.57 -5.89 -5.25
CA SER A 30 6.39 -4.67 -5.22
C SER A 30 5.90 -3.59 -6.19
N LYS A 31 6.44 -2.37 -6.09
CA LYS A 31 6.44 -1.41 -7.22
C LYS A 31 7.21 -2.04 -8.40
N PRO A 32 6.80 -1.80 -9.67
CA PRO A 32 7.39 -2.45 -10.83
C PRO A 32 8.92 -2.47 -10.84
N PRO A 33 9.55 -3.64 -11.04
CA PRO A 33 10.97 -3.72 -11.35
C PRO A 33 11.27 -3.09 -12.72
N SER A 34 12.53 -2.74 -12.96
CA SER A 34 13.00 -2.46 -14.31
C SER A 34 12.81 -3.71 -15.20
N PRO A 35 12.63 -3.56 -16.53
CA PRO A 35 12.40 -4.70 -17.42
C PRO A 35 13.44 -5.82 -17.29
N ASN A 36 14.73 -5.46 -17.17
CA ASN A 36 15.82 -6.43 -17.01
C ASN A 36 15.74 -7.19 -15.69
N VAL A 37 15.41 -6.50 -14.58
CA VAL A 37 15.24 -7.15 -13.27
C VAL A 37 13.97 -8.00 -13.26
N ALA A 38 12.90 -7.55 -13.91
CA ALA A 38 11.65 -8.31 -14.06
C ALA A 38 11.91 -9.65 -14.75
N ALA A 39 12.59 -9.63 -15.90
CA ALA A 39 12.93 -10.84 -16.66
C ALA A 39 13.72 -11.84 -15.81
N LYS A 40 14.76 -11.37 -15.11
CA LYS A 40 15.56 -12.21 -14.19
C LYS A 40 14.71 -12.88 -13.10
N ILE A 41 13.79 -12.11 -12.50
CA ILE A 41 12.91 -12.61 -11.44
C ILE A 41 11.91 -13.63 -12.01
N PHE A 42 11.34 -13.38 -13.18
CA PHE A 42 10.41 -14.33 -13.82
C PHE A 42 11.10 -15.62 -14.22
N ASP A 43 12.32 -15.58 -14.75
CA ASP A 43 13.07 -16.79 -15.08
C ASP A 43 13.40 -17.61 -13.83
N ALA A 44 13.76 -16.96 -12.72
CA ALA A 44 13.94 -17.63 -11.44
C ALA A 44 12.62 -18.22 -10.92
N ALA A 45 11.52 -17.47 -11.01
CA ALA A 45 10.18 -17.89 -10.59
C ALA A 45 9.67 -19.11 -11.39
N ARG A 46 9.88 -19.13 -12.71
CA ARG A 46 9.52 -20.27 -13.60
C ARG A 46 10.26 -21.55 -13.25
N ARG A 47 11.48 -21.43 -12.73
CA ARG A 47 12.30 -22.58 -12.30
C ARG A 47 11.86 -23.15 -10.95
N THR A 48 10.95 -22.48 -10.25
CA THR A 48 10.33 -23.03 -9.04
C THR A 48 9.23 -24.03 -9.45
N ASN A 49 9.09 -25.12 -8.70
CA ASN A 49 7.98 -26.07 -8.88
C ASN A 49 6.72 -25.63 -8.11
N LYS A 50 6.51 -24.32 -7.93
CA LYS A 50 5.49 -23.74 -7.04
C LYS A 50 4.66 -22.70 -7.78
N ASN A 51 3.44 -22.47 -7.31
CA ASN A 51 2.60 -21.40 -7.83
C ASN A 51 3.15 -20.05 -7.37
N ILE A 52 3.31 -19.11 -8.31
CA ILE A 52 3.84 -17.78 -8.06
C ILE A 52 2.76 -16.75 -8.41
N VAL A 53 2.26 -16.03 -7.42
CA VAL A 53 1.39 -14.89 -7.64
C VAL A 53 2.25 -13.63 -7.76
N VAL A 54 2.12 -12.90 -8.86
CA VAL A 54 2.90 -11.70 -9.15
C VAL A 54 2.01 -10.46 -9.03
N ASP A 55 2.32 -9.59 -8.08
CA ASP A 55 1.73 -8.26 -7.93
C ASP A 55 2.81 -7.18 -8.05
N PHE A 56 3.28 -7.00 -9.28
CA PHE A 56 4.11 -5.84 -9.64
C PHE A 56 3.18 -4.74 -10.08
N ILE A 57 2.81 -3.83 -9.17
CA ILE A 57 1.66 -2.94 -9.37
C ILE A 57 1.80 -2.13 -10.66
N GLY A 58 0.88 -2.33 -11.61
CA GLY A 58 0.90 -1.66 -12.91
C GLY A 58 1.85 -2.26 -13.94
N TYR A 59 2.38 -3.46 -13.67
CA TYR A 59 2.98 -4.33 -14.68
C TYR A 59 1.88 -5.06 -15.44
N GLU A 60 1.77 -4.82 -16.74
CA GLU A 60 0.83 -5.53 -17.62
C GLU A 60 1.54 -6.74 -18.25
N SER A 61 1.03 -7.95 -18.01
CA SER A 61 1.42 -9.15 -18.75
C SER A 61 0.44 -9.40 -19.91
N GLU A 62 0.93 -9.95 -21.02
CA GLU A 62 0.07 -10.30 -22.17
C GLU A 62 -0.92 -11.44 -21.84
N ASN A 63 -0.49 -12.37 -20.98
CA ASN A 63 -1.32 -13.46 -20.48
C ASN A 63 -1.54 -13.31 -18.98
N ALA A 64 -2.77 -13.53 -18.53
CA ALA A 64 -3.10 -13.54 -17.09
C ALA A 64 -2.31 -14.63 -16.34
N ASP A 65 -2.01 -15.73 -17.02
CA ASP A 65 -1.19 -16.83 -16.54
C ASP A 65 -0.06 -17.14 -17.54
N ASP A 66 1.15 -17.33 -17.03
CA ASP A 66 2.32 -17.81 -17.79
C ASP A 66 2.95 -18.99 -17.04
N GLY A 67 2.52 -20.20 -17.38
CA GLY A 67 2.93 -21.42 -16.68
C GLY A 67 2.51 -21.38 -15.21
N ASN A 68 3.48 -21.29 -14.30
CA ASN A 68 3.28 -21.20 -12.84
C ASN A 68 3.23 -19.74 -12.32
N LEU A 69 3.20 -18.74 -13.20
CA LEU A 69 3.11 -17.32 -12.84
C LEU A 69 1.68 -16.83 -13.06
N HIS A 70 1.10 -16.24 -12.02
CA HIS A 70 -0.28 -15.75 -11.99
C HIS A 70 -0.28 -14.25 -11.67
N PHE A 71 -0.67 -13.41 -12.63
CA PHE A 71 -0.51 -11.96 -12.51
C PHE A 71 -1.73 -11.29 -11.88
N ALA A 72 -1.50 -10.62 -10.76
CA ALA A 72 -2.47 -9.80 -10.05
C ALA A 72 -2.47 -8.35 -10.56
N LYS A 73 -3.54 -7.62 -10.23
CA LYS A 73 -3.72 -6.20 -10.62
C LYS A 73 -3.80 -5.26 -9.41
N THR A 74 -4.07 -5.83 -8.24
CA THR A 74 -4.23 -5.15 -6.96
C THR A 74 -3.73 -6.11 -5.87
N CYS A 75 -3.37 -5.56 -4.71
CA CYS A 75 -3.00 -6.32 -3.52
C CYS A 75 -4.14 -7.27 -3.11
N ASP A 76 -5.38 -6.80 -3.21
CA ASP A 76 -6.58 -7.59 -2.93
C ASP A 76 -6.75 -8.76 -3.92
N HIS A 77 -6.47 -8.54 -5.22
CA HIS A 77 -6.48 -9.58 -6.23
C HIS A 77 -5.34 -10.59 -5.99
N ALA A 78 -4.15 -10.11 -5.62
CA ALA A 78 -3.00 -10.95 -5.30
C ALA A 78 -3.30 -11.89 -4.13
N ALA A 79 -3.90 -11.35 -3.05
CA ALA A 79 -4.34 -12.15 -1.92
C ALA A 79 -5.37 -13.23 -2.34
N ARG A 80 -6.35 -12.87 -3.16
CA ARG A 80 -7.34 -13.82 -3.71
C ARG A 80 -6.69 -14.94 -4.51
N LEU A 81 -5.79 -14.60 -5.43
CA LEU A 81 -5.05 -15.58 -6.24
C LEU A 81 -4.19 -16.49 -5.35
N ALA A 82 -3.49 -15.92 -4.37
CA ALA A 82 -2.61 -16.68 -3.48
C ALA A 82 -3.38 -17.78 -2.75
N VAL A 83 -4.51 -17.44 -2.12
CA VAL A 83 -5.34 -18.42 -1.41
C VAL A 83 -5.97 -19.43 -2.38
N SER A 84 -6.32 -18.99 -3.58
CA SER A 84 -6.79 -19.84 -4.68
C SER A 84 -5.84 -20.99 -5.03
N TYR A 85 -4.53 -20.77 -4.86
CA TYR A 85 -3.46 -21.72 -5.21
C TYR A 85 -2.89 -22.54 -4.03
N LEU A 86 -3.38 -22.33 -2.80
CA LEU A 86 -2.96 -23.07 -1.60
C LEU A 86 -3.50 -24.50 -1.56
N GLY A 87 -3.21 -25.36 -2.55
CA GLY A 87 -3.44 -26.81 -2.48
C GLY A 87 -4.90 -27.28 -2.24
N VAL A 88 -5.87 -26.37 -2.18
CA VAL A 88 -7.25 -26.68 -1.83
C VAL A 88 -7.97 -27.16 -3.11
N ALA A 89 -8.66 -28.30 -3.01
CA ALA A 89 -9.34 -28.97 -4.13
C ALA A 89 -10.16 -28.00 -5.03
N PRO A 90 -10.34 -28.31 -6.33
CA PRO A 90 -11.14 -27.51 -7.27
C PRO A 90 -12.54 -27.22 -6.70
N GLY A 91 -12.71 -26.01 -6.15
CA GLY A 91 -13.83 -25.63 -5.27
C GLY A 91 -13.44 -24.58 -4.22
N ALA A 92 -12.15 -24.50 -3.90
CA ALA A 92 -11.58 -23.55 -2.97
C ALA A 92 -11.73 -22.08 -3.37
N ILE A 93 -11.54 -21.77 -4.66
CA ILE A 93 -11.70 -20.41 -5.19
C ILE A 93 -13.10 -19.88 -4.86
N SER A 94 -14.14 -20.72 -5.03
CA SER A 94 -15.51 -20.38 -4.65
C SER A 94 -15.65 -20.15 -3.14
N ALA A 95 -14.95 -20.92 -2.31
CA ALA A 95 -14.96 -20.75 -0.86
C ALA A 95 -14.28 -19.45 -0.41
N VAL A 96 -13.13 -19.10 -1.01
CA VAL A 96 -12.40 -17.85 -0.73
C VAL A 96 -13.22 -16.64 -1.17
N SER A 97 -13.76 -16.65 -2.39
CA SER A 97 -14.64 -15.57 -2.86
C SER A 97 -15.88 -15.41 -1.97
N LYS A 98 -16.46 -16.52 -1.50
CA LYS A 98 -17.56 -16.48 -0.52
C LYS A 98 -17.14 -15.86 0.81
N GLU A 99 -15.97 -16.21 1.34
CA GLU A 99 -15.50 -15.69 2.63
C GLU A 99 -15.20 -14.18 2.56
N ILE A 100 -14.60 -13.72 1.45
CA ILE A 100 -14.41 -12.29 1.20
C ILE A 100 -15.76 -11.57 1.13
N GLY A 101 -16.74 -12.15 0.41
CA GLY A 101 -18.10 -11.61 0.36
C GLY A 101 -18.76 -11.54 1.73
N LYS A 102 -18.57 -12.55 2.59
CA LYS A 102 -19.07 -12.52 3.97
C LYS A 102 -18.41 -11.43 4.80
N ARG A 103 -17.09 -11.24 4.68
CA ARG A 103 -16.37 -10.19 5.43
C ARG A 103 -16.85 -8.79 5.02
N ALA A 104 -17.05 -8.56 3.71
CA ALA A 104 -17.64 -7.33 3.21
C ALA A 104 -19.06 -7.11 3.76
N ALA A 105 -19.93 -8.12 3.68
CA ALA A 105 -21.28 -8.05 4.20
C ALA A 105 -21.34 -7.82 5.73
N ARG A 106 -20.40 -8.42 6.47
CA ARG A 106 -20.26 -8.22 7.92
C ARG A 106 -19.90 -6.79 8.26
N LEU A 107 -18.89 -6.24 7.57
CA LEU A 107 -18.53 -4.83 7.74
C LEU A 107 -19.73 -3.94 7.43
N GLU A 108 -20.41 -4.14 6.30
CA GLU A 108 -21.60 -3.37 5.94
C GLU A 108 -22.68 -3.44 7.03
N GLN A 109 -22.94 -4.64 7.58
CA GLN A 109 -23.89 -4.83 8.66
C GLN A 109 -23.47 -4.12 9.95
N GLU A 110 -22.20 -4.21 10.34
CA GLU A 110 -21.65 -3.52 11.52
C GLU A 110 -21.76 -2.01 11.38
N LEU A 111 -21.40 -1.47 10.21
CA LEU A 111 -21.54 -0.05 9.90
C LEU A 111 -23.03 0.36 9.92
N ALA A 112 -23.93 -0.43 9.35
CA ALA A 112 -25.37 -0.17 9.37
C ALA A 112 -25.94 -0.16 10.79
N MET A 113 -25.52 -1.07 11.67
CA MET A 113 -25.93 -1.07 13.08
C MET A 113 -25.43 0.19 13.81
N MET A 114 -24.18 0.58 13.60
CA MET A 114 -23.61 1.79 14.19
C MET A 114 -24.28 3.08 13.66
N LEU A 115 -24.81 3.06 12.43
CA LEU A 115 -25.57 4.18 11.84
C LEU A 115 -26.85 4.48 12.62
N VAL A 116 -27.55 3.44 13.07
CA VAL A 116 -28.80 3.57 13.84
C VAL A 116 -28.55 4.28 15.19
N ASP A 117 -27.33 4.16 15.74
CA ASP A 117 -26.96 4.67 17.07
C ASP A 117 -26.26 6.05 17.03
N SER A 118 -25.84 6.52 15.86
CA SER A 118 -24.97 7.70 15.74
C SER A 118 -25.73 9.01 15.45
N ARG A 119 -25.57 10.02 16.32
CA ARG A 119 -25.97 11.43 16.08
C ARG A 119 -24.88 12.25 15.36
N VAL A 120 -23.91 11.58 14.74
CA VAL A 120 -22.73 12.21 14.16
C VAL A 120 -23.13 12.86 12.82
N PRO A 121 -22.88 14.16 12.62
CA PRO A 121 -23.07 14.79 11.32
C PRO A 121 -22.25 14.07 10.27
N ARG A 122 -22.90 13.51 9.24
CA ARG A 122 -22.22 12.89 8.11
C ARG A 122 -22.34 13.76 6.88
N ALA A 123 -21.26 13.76 6.12
CA ALA A 123 -21.26 14.22 4.76
C ALA A 123 -22.28 13.39 3.95
N SER A 124 -23.09 14.03 3.10
CA SER A 124 -24.15 13.34 2.37
C SER A 124 -23.60 12.23 1.46
N ASN A 125 -24.24 11.06 1.41
CA ASN A 125 -23.83 9.94 0.53
C ASN A 125 -23.83 10.28 -0.98
N ALA A 126 -24.36 11.44 -1.34
CA ALA A 126 -24.19 12.06 -2.65
C ALA A 126 -23.57 13.44 -2.41
N PRO A 127 -22.41 13.77 -3.01
CA PRO A 127 -21.85 15.10 -2.89
C PRO A 127 -22.83 16.09 -3.53
N GLN A 128 -23.56 16.87 -2.73
CA GLN A 128 -23.90 18.23 -3.12
C GLN A 128 -22.63 19.08 -2.94
N ALA A 129 -21.56 18.68 -3.63
CA ALA A 129 -20.32 19.43 -3.64
C ALA A 129 -20.65 20.84 -4.13
N ALA A 130 -20.28 21.85 -3.34
CA ALA A 130 -20.21 23.20 -3.88
C ALA A 130 -19.38 23.14 -5.19
N PRO A 131 -19.70 23.91 -6.25
CA PRO A 131 -19.09 23.79 -7.58
C PRO A 131 -17.55 23.80 -7.64
N ALA A 132 -16.89 24.18 -6.53
CA ALA A 132 -15.44 24.24 -6.36
C ALA A 132 -14.80 22.95 -5.77
N GLN A 133 -15.54 22.07 -5.08
CA GLN A 133 -14.98 20.86 -4.48
C GLN A 133 -14.90 19.74 -5.52
N LYS A 134 -13.70 19.48 -6.03
CA LYS A 134 -13.47 18.55 -7.15
C LYS A 134 -12.42 17.49 -6.88
N TYR A 135 -11.48 17.78 -5.99
CA TYR A 135 -10.24 17.02 -5.97
C TYR A 135 -10.14 16.01 -4.83
N LEU A 136 -9.40 14.95 -5.13
CA LEU A 136 -8.98 13.88 -4.23
C LEU A 136 -7.66 14.24 -3.56
N ARG A 137 -7.51 13.88 -2.28
CA ARG A 137 -6.24 13.88 -1.54
C ARG A 137 -6.03 12.52 -0.87
N GLY A 138 -5.20 11.66 -1.47
CA GLY A 138 -4.77 10.40 -0.85
C GLY A 138 -3.56 10.62 0.06
N LEU A 139 -3.66 10.28 1.35
CA LEU A 139 -2.60 10.45 2.33
C LEU A 139 -2.18 9.08 2.89
N TYR A 140 -1.21 8.47 2.21
CA TYR A 140 -0.83 7.08 2.45
C TYR A 140 0.37 6.95 3.38
N SER A 141 0.28 6.01 4.31
CA SER A 141 1.41 5.51 5.10
C SER A 141 2.17 4.39 4.37
N GLY A 142 1.48 3.58 3.57
CA GLY A 142 2.04 2.49 2.77
C GLY A 142 2.29 2.90 1.32
N GLY A 143 3.56 2.97 0.91
CA GLY A 143 3.94 3.40 -0.44
C GLY A 143 3.47 2.49 -1.58
N THR A 144 3.26 1.20 -1.31
CA THR A 144 2.68 0.24 -2.27
C THR A 144 1.19 0.54 -2.51
N LEU A 145 0.42 0.79 -1.45
CA LEU A 145 -0.99 1.19 -1.54
C LEU A 145 -1.15 2.55 -2.24
N ALA A 146 -0.26 3.50 -1.95
CA ALA A 146 -0.20 4.79 -2.67
C ALA A 146 0.02 4.59 -4.18
N TYR A 147 0.88 3.64 -4.56
CA TYR A 147 1.19 3.34 -5.96
C TYR A 147 0.00 2.66 -6.65
N GLU A 148 -0.65 1.71 -5.98
CA GLU A 148 -1.88 1.07 -6.48
C GLU A 148 -3.00 2.08 -6.69
N ALA A 149 -3.21 2.98 -5.73
CA ALA A 149 -4.23 4.02 -5.84
C ALA A 149 -4.00 4.94 -7.04
N GLN A 150 -2.74 5.31 -7.32
CA GLN A 150 -2.38 6.06 -8.53
C GLN A 150 -2.70 5.25 -9.79
N PHE A 151 -2.30 3.98 -9.84
CA PHE A 151 -2.49 3.12 -11.01
C PHE A 151 -3.98 2.87 -11.30
N TYR A 152 -4.78 2.64 -10.26
CA TYR A 152 -6.20 2.34 -10.40
C TYR A 152 -7.02 3.58 -10.74
N LEU A 153 -6.82 4.69 -10.04
CA LEU A 153 -7.66 5.88 -10.18
C LEU A 153 -7.35 6.71 -11.42
N ARG A 154 -6.16 6.56 -12.05
CA ARG A 154 -5.81 7.31 -13.26
C ARG A 154 -6.79 7.08 -14.42
N ASP A 155 -7.39 5.89 -14.48
CA ASP A 155 -8.39 5.54 -15.49
C ASP A 155 -9.76 6.22 -15.26
N TYR A 156 -10.00 6.72 -14.03
CA TYR A 156 -11.24 7.41 -13.65
C TYR A 156 -11.08 8.94 -13.62
N LEU A 157 -9.96 9.44 -13.08
CA LEU A 157 -9.81 10.85 -12.68
C LEU A 157 -8.92 11.66 -13.63
N GLY A 158 -8.33 11.03 -14.64
CA GLY A 158 -7.36 11.67 -15.52
C GLY A 158 -6.03 11.94 -14.80
N ALA A 159 -5.61 13.20 -14.69
CA ALA A 159 -4.31 13.53 -14.12
C ALA A 159 -4.29 13.39 -12.59
N ILE A 160 -3.36 12.58 -12.09
CA ILE A 160 -3.07 12.42 -10.66
C ILE A 160 -1.63 12.86 -10.40
N PHE A 161 -1.44 13.70 -9.38
CA PHE A 161 -0.14 14.15 -8.93
C PHE A 161 0.36 13.32 -7.73
N SER A 162 1.67 13.10 -7.66
CA SER A 162 2.29 12.37 -6.54
C SER A 162 3.72 12.84 -6.28
N ASN A 163 4.17 12.69 -5.04
CA ASN A 163 5.59 12.85 -4.69
C ASN A 163 6.42 11.64 -5.16
N ALA A 164 5.80 10.46 -5.27
CA ALA A 164 6.36 9.23 -5.78
C ALA A 164 5.51 8.72 -6.96
N PRO A 165 5.58 9.37 -8.14
CA PRO A 165 4.72 9.04 -9.28
C PRO A 165 5.01 7.64 -9.84
N LEU A 166 4.02 7.09 -10.54
CA LEU A 166 4.17 5.89 -11.37
C LEU A 166 5.42 6.02 -12.27
N ALA A 167 6.17 4.93 -12.39
CA ALA A 167 7.35 4.90 -13.24
C ALA A 167 6.90 4.97 -14.69
N ALA A 168 7.57 5.79 -15.51
CA ALA A 168 7.37 5.74 -16.95
C ALA A 168 7.87 4.38 -17.46
N ASN A 169 6.97 3.45 -17.71
CA ASN A 169 7.26 2.18 -18.34
C ASN A 169 6.96 2.25 -19.84
N SER A 170 7.75 1.53 -20.64
CA SER A 170 7.68 1.52 -22.10
C SER A 170 6.36 0.99 -22.68
N HIS A 171 5.50 0.38 -21.85
CA HIS A 171 4.15 -0.07 -22.22
C HIS A 171 3.06 1.01 -22.00
N ASP A 172 3.39 2.12 -21.31
CA ASP A 172 2.45 3.19 -20.97
C ASP A 172 2.56 4.37 -21.96
N LEU A 173 2.78 4.07 -23.25
CA LEU A 173 2.97 5.06 -24.31
C LEU A 173 1.71 5.92 -24.60
N TYR A 174 0.54 5.51 -24.10
CA TYR A 174 -0.76 6.13 -24.43
C TYR A 174 -1.60 6.58 -23.22
N ARG A 175 -1.17 6.32 -21.97
CA ARG A 175 -1.79 6.87 -20.76
C ARG A 175 -0.90 7.98 -20.20
N LYS A 176 -1.50 9.07 -19.72
CA LYS A 176 -0.73 10.17 -19.12
C LYS A 176 -0.08 9.65 -17.82
N PRO A 177 1.26 9.74 -17.66
CA PRO A 177 1.90 9.33 -16.42
C PRO A 177 1.41 10.22 -15.27
N ALA A 178 1.37 9.65 -14.06
CA ALA A 178 1.15 10.44 -12.85
C ALA A 178 2.22 11.55 -12.78
N GLN A 179 1.79 12.77 -12.52
CA GLN A 179 2.68 13.94 -12.60
C GLN A 179 3.42 14.13 -11.29
N LYS A 180 4.75 14.31 -11.37
CA LYS A 180 5.55 14.63 -10.19
C LYS A 180 5.13 15.98 -9.63
N LEU A 181 4.90 16.03 -8.32
CA LEU A 181 4.67 17.30 -7.62
C LEU A 181 5.90 18.20 -7.66
N LEU A 182 5.69 19.51 -7.78
CA LEU A 182 6.76 20.51 -7.65
C LEU A 182 7.33 20.53 -6.22
N SER A 183 6.48 20.26 -5.23
CA SER A 183 6.86 20.12 -3.84
C SER A 183 6.02 19.02 -3.21
N SER A 184 6.65 18.05 -2.54
CA SER A 184 5.93 16.99 -1.81
C SER A 184 4.99 17.56 -0.73
N ASN A 185 5.24 18.79 -0.25
CA ASN A 185 4.42 19.46 0.76
C ASN A 185 3.17 20.17 0.20
N LEU A 186 3.03 20.30 -1.12
CA LEU A 186 1.93 21.04 -1.74
C LEU A 186 1.21 20.16 -2.75
N SER A 187 -0.01 19.75 -2.42
CA SER A 187 -0.88 19.02 -3.36
C SER A 187 -1.32 19.90 -4.52
N LYS A 188 -1.59 19.27 -5.66
CA LYS A 188 -2.16 19.90 -6.85
C LYS A 188 -3.22 18.98 -7.43
N GLU A 189 -4.39 19.54 -7.75
CA GLU A 189 -5.52 18.80 -8.36
C GLU A 189 -5.77 17.46 -7.66
N HIS A 190 -6.07 16.35 -8.33
CA HIS A 190 -6.05 15.04 -7.65
C HIS A 190 -4.61 14.71 -7.23
N ALA A 191 -4.37 14.48 -5.94
CA ALA A 191 -3.03 14.17 -5.43
C ALA A 191 -3.05 12.93 -4.53
N ILE A 192 -2.04 12.07 -4.69
CA ILE A 192 -1.80 10.89 -3.85
C ILE A 192 -0.37 10.98 -3.33
N ILE A 193 -0.24 11.07 -2.01
CA ILE A 193 1.03 11.31 -1.33
C ILE A 193 1.44 10.05 -0.57
N ASP A 194 2.62 9.54 -0.88
CA ASP A 194 3.32 8.53 -0.10
C ASP A 194 4.07 9.26 1.03
N LEU A 195 3.44 9.32 2.22
CA LEU A 195 4.03 9.98 3.39
C LEU A 195 5.20 9.19 3.99
N GLY A 196 5.37 7.93 3.57
CA GLY A 196 6.50 7.07 3.97
C GLY A 196 7.75 7.29 3.13
N ALA A 197 7.67 8.14 2.10
CA ALA A 197 8.78 8.46 1.24
C ALA A 197 9.91 9.19 1.99
N GLU A 198 11.15 8.93 1.58
CA GLU A 198 12.38 9.37 2.25
C GLU A 198 12.40 10.86 2.60
N GLU A 199 11.85 11.73 1.74
CA GLU A 199 11.83 13.18 1.99
C GLU A 199 11.03 13.61 3.23
N PHE A 200 10.09 12.77 3.69
CA PHE A 200 9.27 13.02 4.87
C PHE A 200 9.85 12.42 6.14
N MET A 201 10.85 11.55 5.99
CA MET A 201 11.40 10.68 7.03
C MET A 201 12.65 11.23 7.70
N VAL A 202 13.20 12.33 7.20
CA VAL A 202 14.39 12.95 7.78
C VAL A 202 14.09 13.49 9.17
N GLY A 203 14.65 12.82 10.20
CA GLY A 203 14.49 13.20 11.61
C GLY A 203 13.09 12.91 12.18
N ARG A 204 12.31 12.01 11.56
CA ARG A 204 10.95 11.65 11.97
C ARG A 204 10.72 10.15 11.89
N LEU A 205 9.73 9.67 12.65
CA LEU A 205 9.26 8.29 12.58
C LEU A 205 8.38 8.07 11.34
N HIS A 206 8.30 6.82 10.89
CA HIS A 206 7.51 6.45 9.72
C HIS A 206 6.02 6.68 9.99
N PRO A 207 5.22 7.15 9.01
CA PRO A 207 3.78 7.38 9.19
C PRO A 207 2.97 6.13 9.56
N MET A 208 3.52 4.93 9.39
CA MET A 208 2.90 3.69 9.91
C MET A 208 3.09 3.54 11.43
N ILE A 209 4.06 4.23 12.02
CA ILE A 209 4.48 4.13 13.42
C ILE A 209 4.05 5.36 14.21
N ASP A 210 4.01 6.54 13.57
CA ASP A 210 3.67 7.83 14.17
C ASP A 210 2.77 8.64 13.24
N ASN A 211 1.63 9.15 13.75
CA ASN A 211 0.65 9.85 12.91
C ASN A 211 0.86 11.36 12.81
N ASP A 212 1.90 11.97 13.42
CA ASP A 212 2.01 13.43 13.51
C ASP A 212 2.00 14.10 12.13
N LEU A 213 2.80 13.56 11.18
CA LEU A 213 2.80 14.06 9.82
C LEU A 213 1.44 13.86 9.13
N ARG A 214 0.81 12.70 9.33
CA ARG A 214 -0.48 12.36 8.72
C ARG A 214 -1.57 13.32 9.19
N ILE A 215 -1.64 13.59 10.49
CA ILE A 215 -2.61 14.51 11.11
C ILE A 215 -2.39 15.93 10.61
N ARG A 216 -1.13 16.40 10.55
CA ARG A 216 -0.82 17.73 9.99
C ARG A 216 -1.24 17.84 8.54
N ARG A 217 -0.93 16.83 7.72
CA ARG A 217 -1.29 16.84 6.31
C ARG A 217 -2.81 16.75 6.11
N LEU A 218 -3.52 15.93 6.89
CA LEU A 218 -4.97 15.86 6.86
C LEU A 218 -5.62 17.21 7.16
N LYS A 219 -5.13 17.95 8.16
CA LYS A 219 -5.62 19.30 8.47
C LYS A 219 -5.35 20.28 7.32
N GLN A 220 -4.15 20.25 6.75
CA GLN A 220 -3.79 21.09 5.60
C GLN A 220 -4.71 20.84 4.40
N GLU A 221 -4.96 19.57 4.05
CA GLU A 221 -5.83 19.23 2.93
C GLU A 221 -7.30 19.53 3.21
N ALA A 222 -7.74 19.38 4.46
CA ALA A 222 -9.10 19.73 4.86
C ALA A 222 -9.37 21.23 4.73
N ASP A 223 -8.37 22.10 4.89
CA ASP A 223 -8.49 23.55 4.76
C ASP A 223 -8.51 24.02 3.29
N ASP A 224 -8.15 23.17 2.33
CA ASP A 224 -8.22 23.50 0.89
C ASP A 224 -9.69 23.44 0.40
N PRO A 225 -10.26 24.57 -0.08
CA PRO A 225 -11.66 24.64 -0.48
C PRO A 225 -11.97 23.82 -1.75
N THR A 226 -10.95 23.40 -2.49
CA THR A 226 -11.10 22.60 -3.72
C THR A 226 -11.17 21.09 -3.46
N VAL A 227 -10.90 20.66 -2.23
CA VAL A 227 -10.90 19.25 -1.84
C VAL A 227 -12.33 18.78 -1.59
N ALA A 228 -12.73 17.73 -2.31
CA ALA A 228 -13.98 17.01 -2.12
C ALA A 228 -13.79 15.79 -1.19
N LEU A 229 -12.66 15.11 -1.32
CA LEU A 229 -12.43 13.83 -0.65
C LEU A 229 -10.97 13.67 -0.18
N ILE A 230 -10.80 13.20 1.06
CA ILE A 230 -9.52 12.74 1.60
C ILE A 230 -9.58 11.22 1.78
N LEU A 231 -8.57 10.48 1.31
CA LEU A 231 -8.44 9.03 1.41
C LEU A 231 -7.25 8.66 2.29
N LEU A 232 -7.46 7.78 3.27
CA LEU A 232 -6.46 7.31 4.23
C LEU A 232 -6.35 5.78 4.22
N ASP A 233 -5.13 5.27 4.36
CA ASP A 233 -4.84 3.88 4.72
C ASP A 233 -4.54 3.77 6.22
N VAL A 234 -5.10 2.79 6.92
CA VAL A 234 -4.81 2.56 8.34
C VAL A 234 -4.25 1.15 8.46
N VAL A 235 -2.92 1.06 8.38
CA VAL A 235 -2.18 -0.22 8.42
C VAL A 235 -1.98 -0.64 9.88
N LEU A 236 -2.41 -1.86 10.20
CA LEU A 236 -2.27 -2.50 11.51
C LEU A 236 -1.15 -3.56 11.47
N GLY A 237 -0.99 -4.27 12.57
CA GLY A 237 -0.01 -5.35 12.71
C GLY A 237 1.21 -4.95 13.54
N ASP A 238 2.10 -5.93 13.73
CA ASP A 238 3.34 -5.74 14.48
C ASP A 238 4.23 -4.63 13.88
N GLY A 239 4.82 -3.82 14.75
CA GLY A 239 5.66 -2.69 14.35
C GLY A 239 4.91 -1.45 13.85
N ALA A 240 3.58 -1.51 13.65
CA ALA A 240 2.77 -0.33 13.39
C ALA A 240 2.43 0.43 14.69
N HIS A 241 1.80 1.61 14.55
CA HIS A 241 1.31 2.39 15.68
C HIS A 241 0.37 1.52 16.57
N PRO A 242 0.46 1.59 17.91
CA PRO A 242 -0.29 0.71 18.81
C PRO A 242 -1.81 0.96 18.81
N ASP A 243 -2.24 2.18 18.47
CA ASP A 243 -3.67 2.52 18.35
C ASP A 243 -3.87 3.70 17.36
N PRO A 244 -3.75 3.48 16.04
CA PRO A 244 -3.76 4.57 15.06
C PRO A 244 -5.09 5.30 15.00
N ALA A 245 -6.22 4.61 15.18
CA ALA A 245 -7.54 5.24 15.15
C ALA A 245 -7.73 6.23 16.30
N ARG A 246 -7.17 5.98 17.50
CA ARG A 246 -7.26 6.91 18.63
C ARG A 246 -6.71 8.30 18.32
N GLU A 247 -5.70 8.40 17.46
CA GLU A 247 -5.10 9.69 17.06
C GLU A 247 -5.73 10.25 15.77
N LEU A 248 -6.02 9.38 14.80
CA LEU A 248 -6.60 9.79 13.52
C LEU A 248 -8.07 10.20 13.65
N ALA A 249 -8.87 9.52 14.46
CA ALA A 249 -10.31 9.76 14.59
C ALA A 249 -10.64 11.20 15.04
N PRO A 250 -10.01 11.77 16.09
CA PRO A 250 -10.21 13.19 16.43
C PRO A 250 -9.84 14.13 15.29
N ALA A 251 -8.75 13.86 14.58
CA ALA A 251 -8.31 14.70 13.45
C ALA A 251 -9.28 14.65 12.27
N ILE A 252 -9.86 13.48 11.98
CA ILE A 252 -10.90 13.29 10.95
C ILE A 252 -12.15 14.08 11.32
N SER A 253 -12.67 13.92 12.54
CA SER A 253 -13.84 14.65 13.02
C SER A 253 -13.63 16.16 12.93
N ASP A 254 -12.46 16.64 13.33
CA ASP A 254 -12.08 18.05 13.24
C ASP A 254 -12.02 18.58 11.80
N ALA A 255 -11.52 17.78 10.86
CA ALA A 255 -11.44 18.14 9.45
C ALA A 255 -12.84 18.27 8.82
N ILE A 256 -13.71 17.29 9.07
CA ILE A 256 -15.10 17.29 8.59
C ILE A 256 -15.85 18.50 9.19
N ALA A 257 -15.75 18.72 10.50
CA ALA A 257 -16.42 19.84 11.16
C ALA A 257 -15.94 21.22 10.65
N ARG A 258 -14.64 21.37 10.38
CA ARG A 258 -14.09 22.61 9.79
C ARG A 258 -14.60 22.86 8.38
N ALA A 259 -14.66 21.83 7.55
CA ALA A 259 -15.23 21.94 6.21
C ALA A 259 -16.71 22.33 6.27
N ALA A 260 -17.49 21.66 7.12
CA ALA A 260 -18.91 21.98 7.33
C ALA A 260 -19.14 23.43 7.80
N LYS A 261 -18.33 23.91 8.74
CA LYS A 261 -18.37 25.32 9.19
C LYS A 261 -18.06 26.32 8.07
N ALA A 262 -17.26 25.91 7.08
CA ALA A 262 -16.97 26.67 5.88
C ALA A 262 -18.00 26.45 4.75
N GLY A 263 -19.12 25.77 5.01
CA GLY A 263 -20.16 25.49 4.02
C GLY A 263 -19.75 24.44 2.97
N ARG A 264 -18.75 23.61 3.28
CA ARG A 264 -18.24 22.55 2.40
C ARG A 264 -18.66 21.17 2.91
N ASP A 265 -18.87 20.25 1.98
CA ASP A 265 -19.14 18.84 2.27
C ASP A 265 -17.84 18.04 2.03
N LEU A 266 -17.02 17.85 3.06
CA LEU A 266 -15.75 17.11 2.95
C LEU A 266 -15.97 15.64 3.30
N GLN A 267 -15.72 14.76 2.35
CA GLN A 267 -15.74 13.32 2.56
C GLN A 267 -14.36 12.85 3.05
N VAL A 268 -14.33 12.01 4.08
CA VAL A 268 -13.12 11.29 4.48
C VAL A 268 -13.38 9.80 4.32
N VAL A 269 -12.56 9.14 3.53
CA VAL A 269 -12.56 7.69 3.36
C VAL A 269 -11.34 7.12 4.08
N ALA A 270 -11.52 6.06 4.87
CA ALA A 270 -10.42 5.31 5.46
C ALA A 270 -10.56 3.82 5.12
N VAL A 271 -9.43 3.17 4.84
CA VAL A 271 -9.34 1.73 4.63
C VAL A 271 -8.46 1.15 5.73
N VAL A 272 -9.00 0.22 6.53
CA VAL A 272 -8.22 -0.44 7.59
C VAL A 272 -7.60 -1.72 7.01
N ILE A 273 -6.26 -1.75 6.95
CA ILE A 273 -5.48 -2.86 6.41
C ILE A 273 -4.92 -3.65 7.58
N GLY A 274 -5.53 -4.79 7.86
CA GLY A 274 -5.17 -5.65 8.98
C GLY A 274 -6.16 -6.80 9.19
N THR A 275 -5.92 -7.55 10.25
CA THR A 275 -6.69 -8.72 10.66
C THR A 275 -7.18 -8.58 12.10
N GLU A 276 -8.15 -9.41 12.47
CA GLU A 276 -8.68 -9.52 13.82
C GLU A 276 -7.64 -10.00 14.84
N ASN A 277 -6.54 -10.60 14.35
CA ASN A 277 -5.42 -11.07 15.17
C ASN A 277 -4.35 -9.99 15.41
N ASP A 278 -4.46 -8.83 14.76
CA ASP A 278 -3.50 -7.74 14.96
C ASP A 278 -3.64 -7.11 16.36
N PRO A 279 -2.54 -6.67 16.98
CA PRO A 279 -2.53 -6.19 18.37
C PRO A 279 -3.40 -4.96 18.62
N GLN A 280 -3.72 -4.18 17.57
CA GLN A 280 -4.51 -2.96 17.63
C GLN A 280 -6.03 -3.18 17.78
N ASN A 281 -6.48 -4.44 17.69
CA ASN A 281 -7.90 -4.83 17.64
C ASN A 281 -8.65 -4.17 16.46
N TYR A 282 -8.77 -4.92 15.35
CA TYR A 282 -9.40 -4.46 14.10
C TYR A 282 -10.78 -3.83 14.30
N GLU A 283 -11.68 -4.47 15.04
CA GLU A 283 -13.05 -3.99 15.27
C GLU A 283 -13.06 -2.63 16.00
N SER A 284 -12.18 -2.47 16.99
CA SER A 284 -12.02 -1.19 17.71
C SER A 284 -11.55 -0.08 16.78
N GLN A 285 -10.57 -0.36 15.91
CA GLN A 285 -10.05 0.62 14.94
C GLN A 285 -11.15 1.07 13.96
N VAL A 286 -11.88 0.11 13.38
CA VAL A 286 -13.02 0.36 12.49
C VAL A 286 -14.08 1.22 13.19
N LYS A 287 -14.48 0.85 14.41
CA LYS A 287 -15.50 1.58 15.17
C LYS A 287 -15.10 3.03 15.45
N GLN A 288 -13.87 3.28 15.89
CA GLN A 288 -13.40 4.63 16.20
C GLN A 288 -13.39 5.54 14.97
N LEU A 289 -12.85 5.05 13.84
CA LEU A 289 -12.81 5.81 12.59
C LEU A 289 -14.21 6.09 12.05
N TYR A 290 -15.11 5.11 12.15
CA TYR A 290 -16.49 5.27 11.75
C TYR A 290 -17.24 6.32 12.58
N GLN A 291 -17.05 6.28 13.91
CA GLN A 291 -17.65 7.26 14.83
C GLN A 291 -17.11 8.68 14.62
N ALA A 292 -15.89 8.83 14.09
CA ALA A 292 -15.34 10.11 13.67
C ALA A 292 -15.93 10.66 12.36
N GLY A 293 -16.77 9.89 11.67
CA GLY A 293 -17.41 10.29 10.42
C GLY A 293 -16.68 9.85 9.15
N ALA A 294 -15.67 8.96 9.25
CA ALA A 294 -15.06 8.38 8.06
C ALA A 294 -15.98 7.33 7.40
N ASN A 295 -16.00 7.33 6.07
CA ASN A 295 -16.55 6.24 5.28
C ASN A 295 -15.52 5.10 5.20
N LEU A 296 -15.95 3.88 5.51
CA LEU A 296 -15.08 2.71 5.54
C LEU A 296 -15.49 1.72 4.45
N TYR A 297 -14.49 1.07 3.87
CA TYR A 297 -14.68 0.01 2.88
C TYR A 297 -13.90 -1.23 3.29
N ALA A 298 -14.40 -2.39 2.90
CA ALA A 298 -13.81 -3.68 3.26
C ALA A 298 -12.42 -3.91 2.66
N THR A 299 -12.16 -3.31 1.49
CA THR A 299 -10.90 -3.48 0.77
C THR A 299 -10.44 -2.17 0.14
N HIS A 300 -9.14 -2.08 -0.13
CA HIS A 300 -8.56 -0.93 -0.81
C HIS A 300 -9.13 -0.81 -2.23
N GLU A 301 -9.23 -1.93 -2.95
CA GLU A 301 -9.82 -2.00 -4.29
C GLU A 301 -11.26 -1.43 -4.33
N THR A 302 -12.10 -1.79 -3.36
CA THR A 302 -13.50 -1.32 -3.30
C THR A 302 -13.57 0.18 -3.02
N ALA A 303 -12.71 0.69 -2.13
CA ALA A 303 -12.64 2.12 -1.86
C ALA A 303 -12.24 2.91 -3.12
N LEU A 304 -11.23 2.44 -3.86
CA LEU A 304 -10.77 3.08 -5.08
C LEU A 304 -11.84 3.06 -6.18
N GLN A 305 -12.55 1.94 -6.34
CA GLN A 305 -13.66 1.83 -7.29
C GLN A 305 -14.76 2.86 -6.98
N MET A 306 -15.16 2.96 -5.71
CA MET A 306 -16.20 3.90 -5.28
C MET A 306 -15.76 5.36 -5.46
N ILE A 307 -14.52 5.69 -5.12
CA ILE A 307 -13.96 7.04 -5.33
C ILE A 307 -13.90 7.39 -6.82
N GLY A 308 -13.46 6.44 -7.66
CA GLY A 308 -13.44 6.59 -9.11
C GLY A 308 -14.82 6.89 -9.68
N MET A 309 -15.86 6.19 -9.22
CA MET A 309 -17.25 6.44 -9.63
C MET A 309 -17.78 7.79 -9.14
N MET A 310 -17.49 8.18 -7.89
CA MET A 310 -17.94 9.45 -7.31
C MET A 310 -17.35 10.66 -8.03
N LEU A 311 -16.06 10.64 -8.34
CA LEU A 311 -15.33 11.79 -8.88
C LEU A 311 -15.18 11.75 -10.42
N GLY A 312 -15.33 10.59 -11.06
CA GLY A 312 -15.12 10.40 -12.49
C GLY A 312 -16.29 10.81 -13.41
N SER A 313 -17.40 11.31 -12.86
CA SER A 313 -18.67 11.50 -13.58
C SER A 313 -18.79 12.77 -14.45
N SER A 314 -17.68 13.37 -14.89
CA SER A 314 -17.68 14.53 -15.82
C SER A 314 -17.00 14.29 -17.17
N SER A 315 -16.58 13.05 -17.48
CA SER A 315 -16.08 12.74 -18.81
C SER A 315 -16.67 11.41 -19.26
N GLU A 316 -17.20 11.36 -20.48
CA GLU A 316 -17.50 10.12 -21.21
C GLU A 316 -16.21 9.31 -21.41
N SER A 317 -15.67 8.71 -20.35
CA SER A 317 -14.58 7.76 -20.44
C SER A 317 -15.21 6.39 -20.56
N LYS A 318 -15.33 5.93 -21.81
CA LYS A 318 -15.58 4.52 -22.12
C LYS A 318 -14.56 3.70 -21.33
N VAL A 319 -15.04 2.84 -20.42
CA VAL A 319 -14.26 1.69 -19.96
C VAL A 319 -13.70 1.03 -21.22
N PRO A 320 -12.37 0.95 -21.42
CA PRO A 320 -11.85 0.29 -22.61
C PRO A 320 -12.24 -1.18 -22.49
N SER A 321 -13.04 -1.66 -23.44
CA SER A 321 -13.11 -3.09 -23.72
C SER A 321 -11.69 -3.58 -24.02
N PRO A 322 -11.30 -4.78 -23.55
CA PRO A 322 -9.96 -5.32 -23.78
C PRO A 322 -9.81 -5.66 -25.26
N GLU A 323 -9.45 -4.69 -26.09
CA GLU A 323 -8.92 -4.98 -27.41
C GLU A 323 -7.47 -5.43 -27.23
N SER A 324 -7.27 -6.75 -27.33
CA SER A 324 -5.96 -7.38 -27.43
C SER A 324 -5.22 -6.79 -28.63
N LYS A 325 -4.25 -5.90 -28.39
CA LYS A 325 -3.34 -5.45 -29.43
C LYS A 325 -1.91 -5.54 -28.95
N VAL A 326 -1.15 -6.22 -29.80
CA VAL A 326 0.17 -6.81 -29.65
C VAL A 326 1.16 -5.80 -29.06
N ALA A 327 1.71 -6.11 -27.89
CA ALA A 327 2.90 -5.44 -27.41
C ALA A 327 4.09 -5.88 -28.29
N PRO A 328 5.15 -5.06 -28.45
CA PRO A 328 6.31 -5.49 -29.22
C PRO A 328 6.83 -6.81 -28.64
N GLU A 329 7.07 -7.80 -29.51
CA GLU A 329 7.52 -9.13 -29.13
C GLU A 329 8.55 -9.05 -28.01
N ILE A 330 8.19 -9.57 -26.84
CA ILE A 330 9.18 -9.85 -25.79
C ILE A 330 10.03 -10.96 -26.40
N GLY A 331 11.17 -10.57 -26.98
CA GLY A 331 12.11 -11.53 -27.54
C GLY A 331 12.30 -12.67 -26.55
N HIS A 332 12.16 -13.90 -27.01
CA HIS A 332 12.56 -15.07 -26.23
C HIS A 332 14.05 -14.94 -25.97
N TRP A 333 14.41 -14.31 -24.84
CA TRP A 333 15.78 -14.25 -24.38
C TRP A 333 16.12 -15.62 -23.78
N THR A 334 16.33 -16.62 -24.64
CA THR A 334 16.93 -17.91 -24.25
C THR A 334 18.45 -17.78 -24.08
N GLN A 335 18.94 -16.61 -23.68
CA GLN A 335 20.27 -16.57 -23.10
C GLN A 335 20.14 -17.17 -21.71
N ASP A 336 20.94 -18.20 -21.42
CA ASP A 336 21.17 -18.66 -20.06
C ASP A 336 21.65 -17.45 -19.26
N ILE A 337 20.70 -16.72 -18.65
CA ILE A 337 21.03 -15.69 -17.68
C ILE A 337 21.64 -16.48 -16.54
N GLU A 338 22.98 -16.45 -16.46
CA GLU A 338 23.69 -16.85 -15.26
C GLU A 338 23.09 -16.04 -14.12
N LEU A 339 22.23 -16.68 -13.32
CA LEU A 339 21.79 -16.13 -12.06
C LEU A 339 23.08 -15.82 -11.30
N GLU A 340 23.29 -14.55 -10.96
CA GLU A 340 24.47 -14.14 -10.18
C GLU A 340 24.66 -15.13 -9.04
N LYS A 341 25.88 -15.64 -8.86
CA LYS A 341 26.19 -16.60 -7.81
C LYS A 341 26.06 -15.90 -6.45
N PHE A 342 24.85 -15.90 -5.90
CA PHE A 342 24.62 -15.56 -4.51
C PHE A 342 24.91 -16.78 -3.63
N ALA A 343 25.37 -16.54 -2.41
CA ALA A 343 25.45 -17.60 -1.41
C ALA A 343 24.01 -18.07 -1.09
N PRO A 344 23.68 -19.37 -1.24
CA PRO A 344 22.37 -19.88 -0.89
C PRO A 344 22.09 -19.68 0.60
N VAL A 345 20.85 -19.33 0.93
CA VAL A 345 20.40 -19.29 2.33
C VAL A 345 20.18 -20.73 2.81
N ASP A 346 20.77 -21.09 3.95
CA ASP A 346 20.62 -22.42 4.57
C ASP A 346 19.12 -22.71 4.81
N SER A 347 18.60 -23.82 4.28
CA SER A 347 17.19 -24.22 4.42
C SER A 347 16.77 -24.39 5.87
N MET A 348 17.72 -24.72 6.76
CA MET A 348 17.45 -24.86 8.19
C MET A 348 17.24 -23.51 8.90
N THR A 349 17.49 -22.38 8.24
CA THR A 349 17.39 -21.04 8.86
C THR A 349 15.99 -20.76 9.42
N LEU A 350 14.92 -21.08 8.68
CA LEU A 350 13.55 -20.89 9.16
C LEU A 350 13.13 -21.87 10.28
N SER A 351 13.80 -23.02 10.38
CA SER A 351 13.49 -24.03 11.42
C SER A 351 14.14 -23.74 12.77
N LYS A 352 15.10 -22.82 12.82
CA LYS A 352 15.79 -22.41 14.05
C LYS A 352 14.92 -21.39 14.80
N PRO A 353 14.98 -21.36 16.15
CA PRO A 353 14.34 -20.30 16.92
C PRO A 353 14.79 -18.92 16.42
N PHE A 354 13.83 -18.03 16.14
CA PHE A 354 14.15 -16.69 15.67
C PHE A 354 14.81 -15.88 16.79
N ALA A 355 15.99 -15.34 16.50
CA ALA A 355 16.74 -14.48 17.39
C ALA A 355 17.17 -13.21 16.67
N ALA A 356 17.04 -12.06 17.34
CA ALA A 356 17.30 -10.75 16.73
C ALA A 356 18.09 -9.81 17.67
N ILE A 357 18.97 -9.01 17.06
CA ILE A 357 19.54 -7.82 17.69
C ILE A 357 18.83 -6.63 17.07
N ASN A 358 17.97 -5.97 17.83
CA ASN A 358 17.21 -4.81 17.36
C ASN A 358 18.03 -3.53 17.56
N VAL A 359 18.29 -2.83 16.45
CA VAL A 359 18.95 -1.52 16.41
C VAL A 359 17.97 -0.53 15.78
N GLY A 360 17.77 0.62 16.42
CA GLY A 360 16.82 1.64 15.96
C GLY A 360 15.68 1.83 16.94
N ILE A 361 14.43 1.71 16.47
CA ILE A 361 13.24 1.96 17.30
C ILE A 361 12.94 0.79 18.24
N GLU A 362 12.65 1.10 19.50
CA GLU A 362 12.40 0.11 20.56
C GLU A 362 11.10 -0.67 20.34
N SER A 363 10.09 -0.09 19.69
CA SER A 363 8.81 -0.76 19.43
C SER A 363 8.95 -2.03 18.55
N PHE A 364 9.98 -2.11 17.71
CA PHE A 364 10.29 -3.34 16.97
C PHE A 364 10.83 -4.44 17.89
N TYR A 365 11.63 -4.08 18.90
CA TYR A 365 12.03 -5.03 19.94
C TYR A 365 10.82 -5.53 20.72
N ASP A 366 9.92 -4.63 21.13
CA ASP A 366 8.70 -5.03 21.85
C ASP A 366 7.82 -5.97 21.02
N SER A 367 7.66 -5.69 19.72
CA SER A 367 6.92 -6.54 18.78
C SER A 367 7.51 -7.94 18.69
N LEU A 368 8.84 -8.04 18.59
CA LEU A 368 9.55 -9.32 18.58
C LEU A 368 9.34 -10.09 19.89
N ARG A 369 9.40 -9.42 21.04
CA ARG A 369 9.18 -10.04 22.35
C ARG A 369 7.74 -10.53 22.51
N ALA A 370 6.75 -9.77 22.02
CA ALA A 370 5.34 -10.17 22.02
C ALA A 370 5.09 -11.45 21.20
N GLN A 371 5.86 -11.66 20.13
CA GLN A 371 5.85 -12.87 19.32
C GLN A 371 6.72 -14.01 19.88
N ASN A 372 7.17 -13.90 21.14
CA ASN A 372 8.04 -14.86 21.83
C ASN A 372 9.41 -15.08 21.17
N ALA A 373 9.88 -14.13 20.35
CA ALA A 373 11.23 -14.19 19.82
C ALA A 373 12.29 -13.87 20.89
N SER A 374 13.48 -14.45 20.71
CA SER A 374 14.66 -14.04 21.48
C SER A 374 15.20 -12.74 20.90
N ALA A 375 15.08 -11.62 21.61
CA ALA A 375 15.55 -10.34 21.10
C ALA A 375 16.39 -9.59 22.15
N ILE A 376 17.36 -8.79 21.68
CA ILE A 376 18.10 -7.82 22.48
C ILE A 376 17.96 -6.45 21.80
N HIS A 377 17.58 -5.42 22.54
CA HIS A 377 17.59 -4.06 22.05
C HIS A 377 18.94 -3.39 22.33
N VAL A 378 19.50 -2.77 21.30
CA VAL A 378 20.67 -1.90 21.40
C VAL A 378 20.18 -0.46 21.35
N ASP A 379 20.31 0.26 22.46
CA ASP A 379 20.07 1.71 22.50
C ASP A 379 21.19 2.42 21.74
N TRP A 380 20.98 2.57 20.44
CA TRP A 380 21.86 3.26 19.53
C TRP A 380 21.15 4.48 18.95
N LYS A 381 21.83 5.62 18.98
CA LYS A 381 21.36 6.85 18.35
C LYS A 381 22.46 7.39 17.45
N PRO A 382 22.12 7.87 16.24
CA PRO A 382 23.12 8.50 15.40
C PRO A 382 23.71 9.71 16.14
N PRO A 383 25.03 9.94 16.06
CA PRO A 383 25.65 11.13 16.61
C PRO A 383 24.90 12.37 16.12
N ALA A 384 24.78 13.39 16.98
CA ALA A 384 24.11 14.64 16.59
C ALA A 384 22.64 14.44 16.11
N GLY A 385 21.99 13.33 16.46
CA GLY A 385 20.62 13.01 16.04
C GLY A 385 20.48 12.74 14.55
N GLY A 386 21.56 12.35 13.86
CA GLY A 386 21.55 12.09 12.41
C GLY A 386 21.61 13.35 11.55
N ASN A 387 21.81 14.52 12.15
CA ASN A 387 22.02 15.75 11.41
C ASN A 387 23.41 15.75 10.77
N GLU A 388 23.47 15.48 9.47
CA GLU A 388 24.74 15.39 8.71
C GLU A 388 25.64 16.62 8.88
N LYS A 389 25.06 17.83 8.94
CA LYS A 389 25.84 19.05 9.16
C LYS A 389 26.46 19.08 10.55
N LEU A 390 25.68 18.71 11.57
CA LEU A 390 26.15 18.68 12.95
C LEU A 390 27.17 17.55 13.17
N MET A 391 26.97 16.40 12.52
CA MET A 391 27.94 15.30 12.49
C MET A 391 29.26 15.74 11.83
N ALA A 392 29.21 16.41 10.67
CA ALA A 392 30.40 16.93 10.00
C ALA A 392 31.14 17.97 10.84
N ILE A 393 30.42 18.79 11.62
CA ILE A 393 31.02 19.72 12.59
C ILE A 393 31.69 18.95 13.73
N LEU A 394 31.02 17.94 14.29
CA LEU A 394 31.56 17.09 15.36
C LEU A 394 32.80 16.31 14.93
N GLU A 395 32.85 15.80 13.70
CA GLU A 395 34.03 15.14 13.13
C GLU A 395 35.20 16.12 13.01
N ARG A 396 34.98 17.32 12.47
CA ARG A 396 36.01 18.36 12.38
C ARG A 396 36.53 18.83 13.74
N LEU A 397 35.71 18.72 14.80
CA LEU A 397 36.11 19.05 16.17
C LEU A 397 36.90 17.92 16.86
N LYS A 398 36.81 16.69 16.36
CA LYS A 398 37.53 15.53 16.93
C LYS A 398 38.96 15.36 16.40
N GLY A 399 39.36 16.16 15.41
CA GLY A 399 40.71 16.18 14.85
C GLY A 399 40.90 15.20 13.71
#